data_AF-A0A117SA64-F1
#
_entry.id   AF-A0A117SA64-F1
#
_cell.length_a   1.000
_cell.length_b   1.000
_cell.length_c   1.000
_cell.angle_alpha   90.00
_cell.angle_beta   90.00
_cell.angle_gamma   90.00
#
_symmetry.space_group_name_H-M   'P 1'
#
loop_
_entity.id
_entity.type
_entity.pdbx_description
1 polymer ?
#
loop_
_entity_poly.entity_id
_entity_poly.type
_entity_poly.pdbx_seq_one_letter_code
_entity_poly.pdbx_strand_id
1 'polypeptide(L)'
;MLSHIYQILLFLSALLSFSLSIFFWKKRKIVASNYFSIMLLTISIWSFFAGMEIIVPSLEMKMIMIKFQYVGISFFPAFYIISILHYVTSGRLLTKPLINLLFLIKTNVLLL
;
A
#
# COMPACT_ATOMS: atom_id res chain seq x y z
N MET A 1 -18.52 -20.14 3.44
CA MET A 1 -17.89 -20.45 2.14
C MET A 1 -17.33 -19.20 1.45
N LEU A 2 -18.13 -18.16 1.20
CA LEU A 2 -17.67 -16.92 0.55
C LEU A 2 -16.53 -16.21 1.31
N SER A 3 -16.58 -16.19 2.65
CA SER A 3 -15.53 -15.60 3.50
C SER A 3 -14.16 -16.25 3.32
N HIS A 4 -14.11 -17.59 3.20
CA HIS A 4 -12.87 -18.33 2.99
C HIS A 4 -12.26 -18.07 1.61
N ILE A 5 -13.11 -17.95 0.58
CA ILE A 5 -12.65 -17.61 -0.78
C ILE A 5 -12.05 -16.20 -0.77
N TYR A 6 -12.74 -15.24 -0.17
CA TYR A 6 -12.25 -13.86 -0.07
C TYR A 6 -10.91 -13.77 0.67
N GLN A 7 -10.77 -14.49 1.79
CA GLN A 7 -9.52 -14.56 2.55
C GLN A 7 -8.35 -15.10 1.70
N ILE A 8 -8.57 -16.17 0.93
CA ILE A 8 -7.53 -16.75 0.06
C ILE A 8 -7.11 -15.72 -1.02
N LEU A 9 -8.08 -15.03 -1.62
CA LEU A 9 -7.81 -14.00 -2.62
C LEU A 9 -7.01 -12.82 -2.04
N LEU A 10 -7.24 -12.46 -0.78
CA LEU A 10 -6.46 -11.43 -0.08
C LEU A 10 -5.00 -11.85 0.12
N PHE A 11 -4.74 -13.08 0.57
CA PHE A 11 -3.37 -13.57 0.71
C PHE A 11 -2.65 -13.73 -0.62
N LEU A 12 -3.34 -14.19 -1.67
CA LEU A 12 -2.79 -14.25 -3.02
C LEU A 12 -2.45 -12.85 -3.55
N SER A 13 -3.33 -11.88 -3.32
CA SER A 13 -3.10 -10.48 -3.68
C SER A 13 -1.90 -9.92 -2.91
N ALA A 14 -1.79 -10.20 -1.61
CA ALA A 14 -0.66 -9.78 -0.79
C ALA A 14 0.68 -10.34 -1.32
N LEU A 15 0.71 -11.63 -1.67
CA LEU A 15 1.89 -12.31 -2.20
C LEU A 15 2.28 -11.80 -3.59
N LEU A 16 1.30 -11.63 -4.49
CA LEU A 16 1.53 -11.10 -5.84
C LEU A 16 2.05 -9.67 -5.79
N SER A 17 1.39 -8.79 -5.03
CA SER A 17 1.81 -7.40 -4.86
C SER A 17 3.19 -7.29 -4.20
N PHE A 18 3.50 -8.15 -3.21
CA PHE A 18 4.84 -8.20 -2.60
C PHE A 18 5.91 -8.62 -3.61
N SER A 19 5.64 -9.68 -4.37
CA SER A 19 6.56 -10.19 -5.40
C SER A 19 6.83 -9.15 -6.49
N LEU A 20 5.78 -8.46 -6.95
CA LEU A 20 5.91 -7.34 -7.89
C LEU A 20 6.65 -6.16 -7.26
N SER A 21 6.39 -5.84 -5.98
CA SER A 21 7.12 -4.79 -5.27
C SER A 21 8.63 -5.06 -5.29
N ILE A 22 9.06 -6.29 -4.97
CA ILE A 22 10.47 -6.70 -5.04
C ILE A 22 11.00 -6.59 -6.48
N PHE A 23 10.24 -7.06 -7.47
CA PHE A 23 10.64 -7.00 -8.88
C PHE A 23 10.90 -5.55 -9.35
N PHE A 24 9.97 -4.63 -9.07
CA PHE A 24 10.13 -3.21 -9.42
C PHE A 24 11.20 -2.52 -8.58
N TRP A 25 11.41 -2.94 -7.33
CA TRP A 25 12.51 -2.43 -6.50
C TRP A 25 13.88 -2.75 -7.09
N LYS A 26 14.06 -3.97 -7.61
CA LYS A 26 15.28 -4.36 -8.34
C LYS A 26 15.50 -3.51 -9.59
N LYS A 27 14.43 -2.98 -10.17
CA LYS A 27 14.43 -2.09 -11.33
C LYS A 27 14.30 -0.60 -10.98
N ARG A 28 14.58 -0.19 -9.73
CA ARG A 28 14.39 1.19 -9.24
C ARG A 28 15.11 2.30 -10.01
N LYS A 29 16.06 1.97 -10.89
CA LYS A 29 16.72 2.93 -11.80
C LYS A 29 15.81 3.34 -12.97
N ILE A 30 14.81 2.53 -13.31
CA ILE A 30 13.79 2.87 -14.31
C ILE A 30 12.85 3.92 -13.71
N VAL A 31 12.49 4.91 -14.52
CA VAL A 31 11.58 6.00 -14.14
C VAL A 31 10.33 5.46 -13.44
N ALA A 32 9.99 6.08 -12.31
CA ALA A 32 8.83 5.75 -11.45
C ALA A 32 8.78 4.35 -10.81
N SER A 33 9.71 3.44 -11.14
CA SER A 33 9.68 2.06 -10.62
C SER A 33 9.87 1.98 -9.11
N ASN A 34 10.59 2.94 -8.51
CA ASN A 34 10.75 3.05 -7.06
C ASN A 34 9.42 3.36 -6.35
N TYR A 35 8.69 4.39 -6.81
CA TYR A 35 7.41 4.78 -6.20
C TYR A 35 6.34 3.73 -6.47
N PHE A 36 6.34 3.13 -7.66
CA PHE A 36 5.42 2.05 -7.99
C PHE A 36 5.66 0.80 -7.14
N SER A 37 6.94 0.47 -6.87
CA SER A 37 7.32 -0.60 -5.95
C SER A 37 6.80 -0.36 -4.53
N ILE A 38 6.93 0.87 -4.01
CA ILE A 38 6.43 1.23 -2.68
C ILE A 38 4.90 1.19 -2.65
N MET A 39 4.22 1.67 -3.70
CA MET A 39 2.77 1.55 -3.84
C MET A 39 2.31 0.09 -3.77
N LEU A 40 2.96 -0.82 -4.51
CA LEU A 40 2.66 -2.26 -4.43
C LEU A 40 2.90 -2.85 -3.04
N LEU A 41 3.91 -2.36 -2.32
CA LEU A 41 4.15 -2.77 -0.93
C LEU A 41 2.99 -2.34 -0.02
N THR A 42 2.43 -1.14 -0.21
CA THR A 42 1.28 -0.67 0.58
C THR A 42 0.03 -1.52 0.35
N ILE A 43 -0.21 -1.95 -0.90
CA ILE A 43 -1.28 -2.90 -1.23
C ILE A 43 -1.03 -4.25 -0.57
N SER A 44 0.20 -4.75 -0.62
CA SER A 44 0.56 -6.02 0.00
C SER A 44 0.30 -6.02 1.52
N ILE A 45 0.72 -4.95 2.20
CA ILE A 45 0.45 -4.73 3.63
C ILE A 45 -1.06 -4.76 3.89
N TRP A 46 -1.83 -3.94 3.17
CA TRP A 46 -3.27 -3.86 3.36
C TRP A 46 -3.95 -5.22 3.16
N SER A 47 -3.65 -5.91 2.05
CA SER A 47 -4.26 -7.21 1.74
C SER A 47 -3.89 -8.29 2.75
N PHE A 48 -2.65 -8.33 3.24
CA PHE A 48 -2.21 -9.30 4.24
C PHE A 48 -2.97 -9.13 5.56
N PHE A 49 -3.04 -7.90 6.07
CA PHE A 49 -3.72 -7.62 7.35
C PHE A 49 -5.25 -7.70 7.23
N ALA A 50 -5.83 -7.41 6.06
CA ALA A 50 -7.23 -7.70 5.78
C ALA A 50 -7.52 -9.22 5.81
N GLY A 51 -6.60 -10.03 5.27
CA GLY A 51 -6.72 -11.49 5.36
C GLY A 51 -6.65 -11.99 6.81
N MET A 52 -5.74 -11.42 7.61
CA MET A 52 -5.59 -11.75 9.03
C MET A 52 -6.80 -11.32 9.87
N GLU A 53 -7.42 -10.19 9.58
CA GLU A 53 -8.61 -9.70 10.29
C GLU A 53 -9.78 -10.72 10.25
N ILE A 54 -9.90 -11.44 9.13
CA ILE A 54 -10.93 -12.48 8.95
C ILE A 54 -10.64 -13.70 9.84
N ILE A 55 -9.37 -14.04 10.04
CA ILE A 55 -8.94 -15.21 10.83
C ILE A 55 -9.09 -14.96 12.32
N VAL A 56 -8.75 -13.77 12.79
CA VAL A 56 -8.66 -13.49 14.23
C VAL A 56 -10.06 -13.43 14.86
N PRO A 57 -10.30 -14.19 15.95
CA PRO A 57 -11.64 -14.28 16.56
C PRO A 57 -11.92 -13.14 17.54
N SER A 58 -10.90 -12.58 18.20
CA SER A 58 -11.08 -11.53 19.20
C SER A 58 -11.22 -10.15 18.56
N LEU A 59 -12.12 -9.33 19.11
CA LEU A 59 -12.32 -7.95 18.68
C LEU A 59 -11.04 -7.13 18.81
N GLU A 60 -10.29 -7.33 19.89
CA GLU A 60 -9.02 -6.66 20.12
C GLU A 60 -8.01 -6.96 19.00
N MET A 61 -7.86 -8.24 18.60
CA MET A 61 -6.97 -8.60 17.49
C MET A 61 -7.46 -8.03 16.16
N LYS A 62 -8.78 -7.99 15.91
CA LYS A 62 -9.32 -7.33 14.70
C LYS A 62 -8.93 -5.85 14.64
N MET A 63 -9.05 -5.13 15.76
CA MET A 63 -8.64 -3.72 15.84
C MET A 63 -7.15 -3.54 15.58
N ILE A 64 -6.29 -4.45 16.05
CA ILE A 64 -4.85 -4.44 15.74
C ILE A 64 -4.63 -4.66 14.24
N MET A 65 -5.28 -5.65 13.63
CA MET A 65 -5.17 -5.89 12.18
C MET A 65 -5.62 -4.68 11.36
N ILE A 66 -6.73 -4.04 11.75
CA ILE A 66 -7.24 -2.82 11.11
C ILE A 66 -6.22 -1.68 11.19
N LYS A 67 -5.57 -1.46 12.34
CA LYS A 67 -4.51 -0.44 12.45
C LYS A 67 -3.39 -0.65 11.45
N PHE A 68 -2.97 -1.90 11.23
CA PHE A 68 -1.96 -2.21 10.22
C PHE A 68 -2.49 -2.07 8.78
N GLN A 69 -3.77 -2.38 8.52
CA GLN A 69 -4.41 -2.09 7.23
C GLN A 69 -4.38 -0.59 6.92
N TYR A 70 -4.68 0.26 7.91
CA TYR A 70 -4.64 1.72 7.76
C TYR A 70 -3.28 2.23 7.30
N VAL A 71 -2.18 1.63 7.78
CA VAL A 71 -0.83 1.96 7.29
C VAL A 71 -0.78 1.80 5.76
N GLY A 72 -1.17 0.63 5.25
CA GLY A 72 -1.19 0.34 3.82
C GLY A 72 -2.12 1.29 3.03
N ILE A 73 -3.42 1.23 3.31
CA ILE A 73 -4.43 1.91 2.48
C ILE A 73 -4.27 3.43 2.49
N SER A 74 -3.85 4.01 3.62
CA SER A 74 -3.67 5.44 3.64
C SER A 74 -2.51 5.84 2.70
N PHE A 75 -1.41 5.04 2.60
CA PHE A 75 -0.20 5.40 1.82
C PHE A 75 -0.37 5.16 0.32
N PHE A 76 -1.28 4.26 -0.03
CA PHE A 76 -1.61 3.93 -1.40
C PHE A 76 -1.87 5.16 -2.31
N PRO A 77 -2.82 6.09 -2.01
CA PRO A 77 -3.13 7.21 -2.92
C PRO A 77 -1.94 8.15 -3.13
N ALA A 78 -1.15 8.42 -2.09
CA ALA A 78 0.03 9.27 -2.19
C ALA A 78 1.07 8.65 -3.14
N PHE A 79 1.43 7.38 -2.95
CA PHE A 79 2.39 6.71 -3.82
C PHE A 79 1.84 6.43 -5.22
N TYR A 80 0.54 6.23 -5.38
CA TYR A 80 -0.12 6.11 -6.68
C TYR A 80 0.04 7.40 -7.49
N ILE A 81 -0.31 8.55 -6.91
CA ILE A 81 -0.17 9.88 -7.56
C ILE A 81 1.29 10.17 -7.87
N ILE A 82 2.20 9.96 -6.91
CA ILE A 82 3.64 10.19 -7.13
C ILE A 82 4.16 9.31 -8.26
N SER A 83 3.76 8.03 -8.32
CA SER A 83 4.17 7.10 -9.38
C SER A 83 3.72 7.58 -10.76
N ILE A 84 2.45 7.99 -10.89
CA ILE A 84 1.90 8.49 -12.15
C ILE A 84 2.60 9.77 -12.59
N LEU A 85 2.72 10.76 -11.69
CA LEU A 85 3.33 12.02 -12.05
C LEU A 85 4.80 11.83 -12.43
N HIS A 86 5.53 10.98 -11.72
CA HIS A 86 6.93 10.68 -12.03
C HIS A 86 7.05 9.92 -13.36
N TYR A 87 6.07 9.07 -13.71
CA TYR A 87 6.02 8.38 -15.00
C TYR A 87 5.71 9.36 -16.15
N VAL A 88 4.66 10.15 -16.04
CA VAL A 88 4.21 11.12 -17.07
C VAL A 88 5.26 12.20 -17.32
N THR A 89 5.93 12.67 -16.28
CA THR A 89 6.96 13.72 -16.40
C THR A 89 8.33 13.18 -16.80
N SER A 90 8.45 11.89 -17.14
CA SER A 90 9.71 11.23 -17.47
C SER A 90 10.80 11.38 -16.39
N GLY A 91 10.39 11.36 -15.11
CA GLY A 91 11.30 11.41 -13.97
C GLY A 91 11.71 12.81 -13.54
N ARG A 92 11.02 13.88 -13.98
CA ARG A 92 11.24 15.21 -13.41
C ARG A 92 10.84 15.21 -11.94
N LEU A 93 11.67 15.83 -11.11
CA LEU A 93 11.45 15.89 -9.66
C LEU A 93 10.16 16.65 -9.36
N LEU A 94 9.26 16.01 -8.61
CA LEU A 94 8.11 16.69 -8.04
C LEU A 94 8.59 17.74 -7.04
N THR A 95 7.93 18.90 -7.02
CA THR A 95 8.23 19.93 -6.04
C THR A 95 7.96 19.36 -4.64
N LYS A 96 8.93 19.47 -3.73
CA LYS A 96 8.85 18.98 -2.34
C LYS A 96 7.55 19.37 -1.60
N PRO A 97 6.92 20.55 -1.82
CA PRO A 97 5.64 20.91 -1.21
C PRO A 97 4.48 20.01 -1.63
N LEU A 98 4.42 19.59 -2.90
CA LEU A 98 3.36 18.71 -3.40
C LEU A 98 3.44 17.32 -2.76
N ILE A 99 4.66 16.80 -2.60
CA ILE A 99 4.90 15.53 -1.91
C ILE A 99 4.43 15.63 -0.45
N ASN A 100 4.84 16.68 0.27
CA ASN A 100 4.43 16.87 1.67
C ASN A 100 2.91 17.00 1.81
N LEU A 101 2.23 17.71 0.90
CA LEU A 101 0.77 17.82 0.89
C LEU A 101 0.07 16.46 0.72
N LEU A 102 0.60 15.59 -0.15
CA LEU A 102 0.05 14.26 -0.38
C LEU A 102 0.17 13.35 0.85
N PHE A 103 1.22 13.52 1.66
CA PHE A 103 1.41 12.78 2.91
C PHE A 103 0.66 13.39 4.11
N LEU A 104 0.35 14.70 4.08
CA LEU A 104 -0.42 15.38 5.13
C LEU A 104 -1.89 14.92 5.22
N ILE A 105 -2.47 14.44 4.11
CA ILE A 105 -3.81 13.81 4.13
C ILE A 105 -3.86 12.62 5.11
N LYS A 106 -2.72 11.97 5.38
CA LYS A 106 -2.67 10.73 6.16
C LYS A 106 -2.58 10.92 7.65
N THR A 107 -1.91 11.97 8.13
CA THR A 107 -1.59 12.12 9.56
C THR A 107 -2.85 12.23 10.41
N ASN A 108 -3.93 12.75 9.83
CA ASN A 108 -5.17 13.02 10.55
C ASN A 108 -6.03 11.76 10.78
N VAL A 109 -5.87 10.72 9.95
CA VAL A 109 -6.66 9.48 10.07
C VAL A 109 -6.01 8.46 11.03
N LEU A 110 -4.69 8.53 11.24
CA LEU A 110 -3.96 7.66 12.17
C LEU A 110 -4.10 8.07 13.65
N LEU A 111 -4.65 9.26 13.92
CA LEU A 111 -4.80 9.86 15.26
C LEU A 111 -6.24 9.84 15.80
N LEU A 112 -7.20 9.32 15.01
CA LEU A 112 -8.61 9.10 15.39
C LEU A 112 -8.87 7.61 15.60
#